data_AF-A8WWJ4-F1
#
_entry.id   AF-A8WWJ4-F1
#
_cell.length_a   1.000
_cell.length_b   1.000
_cell.length_c   1.000
_cell.angle_alpha   90.00
_cell.angle_beta   90.00
_cell.angle_gamma   90.00
#
_symmetry.space_group_name_H-M   'P 1'
#
loop_
_entity.id
_entity.type
_entity.pdbx_description
1 polymer ?
#
loop_
_entity_poly.entity_id
_entity_poly.type
_entity_poly.pdbx_seq_one_letter_code
_entity_poly.pdbx_strand_id
1 'polypeptide(L)'
;MCPLINVAISQSNVTDSDEYRKRSNTLLSNRSDKRWPKRDMGPQFELRCCIDPEILRINVDRQYYFEDETVRVNGSVFHKRNDYNNLLSIIPRAKFNGIHIKMEDDCPQGGDDVRLCLLKSLGAHNLRSIPCVQCKDELKVYDKYPLIDGVFYISPVSQFGPKTEISLDGRRFYLQQLCARCLWSDWSCKNCGKDEWFDGRSFVLGTLYYYDIVSAGRCCPSVCQTCRQPLGVRDQLATQLANGNYATINEQMTCQACGSSKFHLVRDIKTIHVARGPSFCE
;
A
#
# COMPACT_ATOMS: atom_id res chain seq x y z
N MET A 1 -57.79 -18.50 28.62
CA MET A 1 -56.98 -17.67 29.52
C MET A 1 -55.57 -18.25 29.55
N CYS A 2 -54.63 -17.63 28.85
CA CYS A 2 -53.20 -17.86 28.98
C CYS A 2 -52.54 -16.47 28.91
N PRO A 3 -51.52 -16.15 29.75
CA PRO A 3 -51.05 -14.79 29.92
C PRO A 3 -50.06 -14.36 28.82
N LEU A 4 -50.16 -13.09 28.45
CA LEU A 4 -49.23 -12.35 27.61
C LEU A 4 -47.86 -12.21 28.31
N ILE A 5 -46.80 -12.67 27.66
CA ILE A 5 -45.42 -12.40 28.05
C ILE A 5 -44.95 -11.15 27.30
N ASN A 6 -44.73 -10.07 28.04
CA ASN A 6 -44.06 -8.86 27.56
C ASN A 6 -42.58 -9.16 27.30
N VAL A 7 -42.16 -9.05 26.05
CA VAL A 7 -40.74 -9.02 25.67
C VAL A 7 -40.27 -7.57 25.74
N ALA A 8 -39.46 -7.25 26.76
CA ALA A 8 -38.73 -5.99 26.83
C ALA A 8 -37.53 -6.07 25.86
N ILE A 9 -37.56 -5.23 24.81
CA ILE A 9 -36.42 -5.04 23.91
C ILE A 9 -35.46 -4.07 24.59
N SER A 10 -34.33 -4.56 25.06
CA SER A 10 -33.21 -3.74 25.50
C SER A 10 -32.55 -3.09 24.29
N GLN A 11 -32.73 -1.78 24.12
CA GLN A 11 -31.93 -0.95 23.23
C GLN A 11 -30.54 -0.77 23.85
N SER A 12 -29.48 -1.23 23.17
CA SER A 12 -28.10 -0.96 23.57
C SER A 12 -27.33 -0.24 22.45
N ASN A 13 -27.09 1.05 22.71
CA ASN A 13 -25.93 1.87 22.36
C ASN A 13 -25.56 2.07 20.88
N VAL A 14 -26.30 2.96 20.23
CA VAL A 14 -25.83 3.79 19.11
C VAL A 14 -25.42 5.16 19.68
N THR A 15 -24.23 5.26 20.27
CA THR A 15 -23.74 6.55 20.81
C THR A 15 -22.25 6.84 20.61
N ASP A 16 -21.44 5.88 20.13
CA ASP A 16 -19.98 6.10 20.06
C ASP A 16 -19.51 6.77 18.75
N SER A 17 -20.28 6.68 17.66
CA SER A 17 -19.91 7.27 16.37
C SER A 17 -20.03 8.80 16.32
N ASP A 18 -20.87 9.39 17.19
CA ASP A 18 -21.18 10.82 17.16
C ASP A 18 -20.23 11.68 18.00
N GLU A 19 -19.50 11.09 18.96
CA GLU A 19 -18.47 11.83 19.73
C GLU A 19 -17.24 12.16 18.87
N TYR A 20 -16.83 11.26 17.97
CA TYR A 20 -15.72 11.52 17.04
C TYR A 20 -16.01 12.68 16.09
N ARG A 21 -17.29 12.86 15.72
CA ARG A 21 -17.73 13.92 14.80
C ARG A 21 -17.66 15.33 15.40
N LYS A 22 -17.70 15.45 16.73
CA LYS A 22 -17.74 16.75 17.42
C LYS A 22 -16.36 17.32 17.75
N ARG A 23 -15.32 16.48 17.92
CA ARG A 23 -13.97 16.96 18.28
C ARG A 23 -13.23 17.65 17.12
N SER A 24 -13.59 17.38 15.87
CA SER A 24 -12.93 17.97 14.69
C SER A 24 -13.30 19.43 14.41
N ASN A 25 -14.37 19.96 15.01
CA ASN A 25 -14.91 21.28 14.65
C ASN A 25 -14.61 22.43 15.62
N THR A 26 -13.75 22.24 16.63
CA THR A 26 -13.55 23.26 17.69
C THR A 26 -12.14 23.86 17.78
N LEU A 27 -11.26 23.65 16.81
CA LEU A 27 -9.96 24.32 16.77
C LEU A 27 -9.98 25.51 15.80
N LEU A 28 -10.62 26.60 16.23
CA LEU A 28 -10.39 27.93 15.67
C LEU A 28 -8.99 28.41 16.07
N SER A 29 -7.97 28.06 15.28
CA SER A 29 -6.62 28.61 15.44
C SER A 29 -6.41 29.80 14.51
N ASN A 30 -6.44 31.01 15.07
CA ASN A 30 -5.90 32.23 14.46
C ASN A 30 -4.37 32.11 14.31
N ARG A 31 -3.89 31.50 13.22
CA ARG A 31 -2.48 31.56 12.83
C ARG A 31 -2.35 31.67 11.32
N SER A 32 -1.84 32.83 10.91
CA SER A 32 -1.32 33.20 9.59
C SER A 32 -1.12 32.03 8.62
N ASP A 33 -1.99 32.00 7.59
CA ASP A 33 -1.91 31.13 6.41
C ASP A 33 -0.55 31.30 5.71
N LYS A 34 0.44 30.53 6.12
CA LYS A 34 1.59 30.22 5.26
C LYS A 34 1.13 29.19 4.25
N ARG A 35 0.50 29.71 3.18
CA ARG A 35 0.18 28.98 1.95
C ARG A 35 1.43 28.22 1.51
N TRP A 36 1.41 26.89 1.62
CA TRP A 36 2.46 26.05 1.06
C TRP A 36 2.65 26.44 -0.41
N PRO A 37 3.88 26.75 -0.86
CA PRO A 37 4.10 27.06 -2.26
C PRO A 37 3.66 25.85 -3.08
N LYS A 38 2.71 26.06 -4.00
CA LYS A 38 2.48 25.12 -5.09
C LYS A 38 3.81 25.00 -5.81
N ARG A 39 4.49 23.86 -5.68
CA ARG A 39 5.53 23.50 -6.64
C ARG A 39 4.81 23.36 -7.97
N ASP A 40 5.19 24.19 -8.94
CA ASP A 40 4.80 24.02 -10.33
C ASP A 40 5.21 22.59 -10.73
N MET A 41 4.21 21.72 -10.82
CA MET A 41 4.39 20.35 -11.29
C MET A 41 4.78 20.48 -12.77
N GLY A 42 5.96 19.98 -13.12
CA GLY A 42 6.41 19.84 -14.50
C GLY A 42 5.48 18.91 -15.32
N PRO A 43 5.96 18.28 -16.41
CA PRO A 43 5.11 17.42 -17.24
C PRO A 43 4.33 16.45 -16.34
N GLN A 44 3.01 16.44 -16.51
CA GLN A 44 2.05 15.86 -15.58
C GLN A 44 2.46 14.44 -15.16
N PHE A 45 2.62 14.24 -13.85
CA PHE A 45 2.83 12.93 -13.23
C PHE A 45 1.67 12.01 -13.64
N GLU A 46 1.95 10.98 -14.45
CA GLU A 46 0.91 10.24 -15.16
C GLU A 46 0.93 8.75 -14.78
N LEU A 47 -0.11 8.33 -14.07
CA LEU A 47 -0.34 6.94 -13.67
C LEU A 47 -1.38 6.28 -14.60
N ARG A 48 -1.02 5.15 -15.23
CA ARG A 48 -1.92 4.40 -16.12
C ARG A 48 -1.93 2.90 -15.82
N CYS A 49 -3.04 2.24 -16.14
CA CYS A 49 -3.14 0.77 -16.10
C CYS A 49 -2.35 0.16 -17.27
N CYS A 50 -1.61 -0.93 -17.03
CA CYS A 50 -0.98 -1.73 -18.09
C CYS A 50 -1.78 -3.01 -18.33
N ILE A 51 -2.99 -2.87 -18.87
CA ILE A 51 -3.86 -4.03 -19.15
C ILE A 51 -3.64 -4.47 -20.59
N ASP A 52 -3.27 -5.74 -20.77
CA ASP A 52 -3.21 -6.34 -22.11
C ASP A 52 -4.63 -6.38 -22.72
N PRO A 53 -4.85 -5.81 -23.92
CA PRO A 53 -6.14 -5.85 -24.60
C PRO A 53 -6.71 -7.26 -24.75
N GLU A 54 -5.86 -8.27 -24.86
CA GLU A 54 -6.28 -9.67 -24.95
C GLU A 54 -6.95 -10.16 -23.66
N ILE A 55 -6.49 -9.69 -22.50
CA ILE A 55 -7.11 -10.01 -21.21
C ILE A 55 -8.53 -9.44 -21.14
N LEU A 56 -8.72 -8.22 -21.63
CA LEU A 56 -10.05 -7.61 -21.70
C LEU A 56 -10.98 -8.39 -22.64
N ARG A 57 -10.47 -8.82 -23.79
CA ARG A 57 -11.23 -9.66 -24.73
C ARG A 57 -11.65 -10.98 -24.09
N ILE A 58 -10.71 -11.67 -23.45
CA ILE A 58 -10.99 -12.92 -22.74
C ILE A 58 -12.06 -12.73 -21.66
N ASN A 59 -12.00 -11.64 -20.90
CA ASN A 59 -12.99 -11.35 -19.86
C ASN A 59 -14.40 -11.07 -20.42
N VAL A 60 -14.50 -10.50 -21.62
CA VAL A 60 -15.79 -10.29 -22.30
C VAL A 60 -16.34 -11.63 -22.83
N ASP A 61 -15.49 -12.46 -23.44
CA ASP A 61 -15.89 -13.74 -24.04
C ASP A 61 -16.23 -14.79 -22.99
N ARG A 62 -15.52 -14.77 -21.85
CA ARG A 62 -15.81 -15.58 -20.67
C ARG A 62 -16.98 -14.92 -19.93
N GLN A 63 -18.22 -15.31 -20.24
CA GLN A 63 -19.49 -14.88 -19.62
C GLN A 63 -19.55 -14.85 -18.08
N TYR A 64 -18.51 -15.30 -17.38
CA TYR A 64 -18.34 -15.32 -15.93
C TYR A 64 -18.45 -13.94 -15.26
N TYR A 65 -18.19 -12.83 -15.95
CA TYR A 65 -18.24 -11.50 -15.30
C TYR A 65 -19.68 -11.02 -15.02
N PHE A 66 -20.64 -11.36 -15.88
CA PHE A 66 -22.06 -10.98 -15.71
C PHE A 66 -22.83 -11.97 -14.83
N GLU A 67 -22.41 -13.23 -14.81
CA GLU A 67 -22.98 -14.26 -13.94
C GLU A 67 -22.44 -14.18 -12.51
N ASP A 68 -21.37 -13.42 -12.29
CA ASP A 68 -20.77 -13.26 -10.98
C ASP A 68 -21.73 -12.59 -10.00
N GLU A 69 -22.12 -13.33 -8.96
CA GLU A 69 -23.06 -12.87 -7.96
C GLU A 69 -22.54 -11.65 -7.18
N THR A 70 -21.23 -11.53 -6.99
CA THR A 70 -20.61 -10.36 -6.36
C THR A 70 -20.79 -9.13 -7.24
N VAL A 71 -20.55 -9.25 -8.55
CA VAL A 71 -20.77 -8.15 -9.51
C VAL A 71 -22.25 -7.77 -9.57
N ARG A 72 -23.15 -8.76 -9.61
CA ARG A 72 -24.60 -8.53 -9.66
C ARG A 72 -25.13 -7.79 -8.43
N VAL A 73 -24.63 -8.13 -7.24
CA VAL A 73 -25.09 -7.53 -5.98
C VAL A 73 -24.38 -6.20 -5.69
N ASN A 74 -23.08 -6.11 -5.95
CA ASN A 74 -22.24 -4.99 -5.51
C ASN A 74 -21.89 -3.99 -6.61
N GLY A 75 -22.18 -4.31 -7.88
CA GLY A 75 -21.73 -3.55 -9.06
C GLY A 75 -20.23 -3.66 -9.34
N SER A 76 -19.51 -4.54 -8.63
CA SER A 76 -18.05 -4.71 -8.72
C SER A 76 -17.63 -6.10 -8.25
N VAL A 77 -16.51 -6.61 -8.77
CA VAL A 77 -15.88 -7.87 -8.32
C VAL A 77 -15.26 -7.76 -6.92
N PHE A 78 -15.05 -6.53 -6.43
CA PHE A 78 -14.35 -6.27 -5.17
C PHE A 78 -15.29 -6.28 -3.96
N HIS A 79 -14.71 -6.52 -2.79
CA HIS A 79 -15.46 -6.56 -1.54
C HIS A 79 -15.94 -5.16 -1.14
N LYS A 80 -17.16 -5.08 -0.59
CA LYS A 80 -17.62 -3.87 0.12
C LYS A 80 -16.89 -3.77 1.46
N ARG A 81 -16.35 -2.60 1.76
CA ARG A 81 -15.76 -2.32 3.08
C ARG A 81 -16.84 -1.81 4.03
N ASN A 82 -17.25 -2.67 4.96
CA ASN A 82 -18.28 -2.36 5.96
C ASN A 82 -17.69 -2.03 7.34
N ASP A 83 -16.47 -2.48 7.61
CA ASP A 83 -15.77 -2.28 8.87
C ASP A 83 -14.25 -2.22 8.68
N TYR A 84 -13.56 -1.92 9.78
CA TYR A 84 -12.10 -1.82 9.84
C TYR A 84 -11.52 -2.71 10.94
N ASN A 85 -12.24 -3.77 11.35
CA ASN A 85 -11.89 -4.59 12.53
C ASN A 85 -10.48 -5.19 12.42
N ASN A 86 -10.10 -5.66 11.23
CA ASN A 86 -8.75 -6.19 11.01
C ASN A 86 -7.67 -5.12 11.24
N LEU A 87 -7.85 -3.91 10.70
CA LEU A 87 -6.92 -2.81 10.94
C LEU A 87 -6.90 -2.37 12.41
N LEU A 88 -8.06 -2.31 13.06
CA LEU A 88 -8.19 -1.99 14.49
C LEU A 88 -7.51 -3.03 15.39
N SER A 89 -7.39 -4.28 14.94
CA SER A 89 -6.64 -5.33 15.65
C SER A 89 -5.12 -5.24 15.46
N ILE A 90 -4.65 -4.40 14.54
CA ILE A 90 -3.24 -4.27 14.15
C ILE A 90 -2.66 -2.89 14.51
N ILE A 91 -3.50 -1.87 14.56
CA ILE A 91 -3.09 -0.47 14.70
C ILE A 91 -3.65 0.07 16.02
N PRO A 92 -2.81 0.70 16.88
CA PRO A 92 -3.24 1.47 18.02
C PRO A 92 -4.29 2.48 17.64
N ARG A 93 -5.34 2.59 18.46
CA ARG A 93 -6.46 3.52 18.24
C ARG A 93 -6.00 4.96 17.99
N ALA A 94 -4.93 5.40 18.67
CA ALA A 94 -4.35 6.73 18.48
C ALA A 94 -3.82 7.01 17.05
N LYS A 95 -3.46 5.96 16.29
CA LYS A 95 -3.03 6.06 14.88
C LYS A 95 -4.14 5.68 13.90
N PHE A 96 -5.37 5.48 14.36
CA PHE A 96 -6.51 5.22 13.48
C PHE A 96 -7.17 6.55 13.06
N ASN A 97 -6.54 7.25 12.11
CA ASN A 97 -6.99 8.57 11.62
C ASN A 97 -6.44 8.88 10.22
N GLY A 98 -6.96 9.93 9.57
CA GLY A 98 -6.59 10.37 8.22
C GLY A 98 -5.12 10.74 7.99
N ILE A 99 -4.31 10.87 9.05
CA ILE A 99 -2.86 11.11 8.94
C ILE A 99 -2.12 9.80 8.65
N HIS A 100 -2.61 8.67 9.17
CA HIS A 100 -1.93 7.38 9.13
C HIS A 100 -2.65 6.36 8.22
N ILE A 101 -3.92 6.62 7.90
CA ILE A 101 -4.75 5.76 7.08
C ILE A 101 -5.47 6.65 6.08
N LYS A 102 -5.27 6.40 4.79
CA LYS A 102 -6.02 7.06 3.73
C LYS A 102 -7.46 6.56 3.77
N MET A 103 -8.40 7.45 4.06
CA MET A 103 -9.84 7.16 4.07
C MET A 103 -10.51 7.71 2.80
N GLU A 104 -11.73 7.27 2.51
CA GLU A 104 -12.47 7.67 1.30
C GLU A 104 -12.78 9.18 1.28
N ASP A 105 -13.12 9.76 2.43
CA ASP A 105 -13.57 11.15 2.55
C ASP A 105 -12.44 12.19 2.45
N ASP A 106 -11.16 11.76 2.49
CA ASP A 106 -9.99 12.65 2.50
C ASP A 106 -9.59 13.17 1.11
N CYS A 107 -10.37 12.93 0.05
CA CYS A 107 -9.93 13.15 -1.32
C CYS A 107 -10.72 14.21 -2.12
N PRO A 108 -10.26 15.47 -2.15
CA PRO A 108 -10.71 16.44 -3.14
C PRO A 108 -10.09 16.09 -4.50
N GLN A 109 -10.85 15.38 -5.35
CA GLN A 109 -10.70 15.25 -6.81
C GLN A 109 -9.42 14.57 -7.40
N GLY A 110 -8.35 14.30 -6.66
CA GLY A 110 -7.10 13.73 -7.22
C GLY A 110 -6.74 12.28 -6.86
N GLY A 111 -7.26 11.72 -5.77
CA GLY A 111 -6.91 10.35 -5.36
C GLY A 111 -7.86 9.27 -5.85
N ASP A 112 -8.88 9.65 -6.62
CA ASP A 112 -9.76 8.72 -7.30
C ASP A 112 -9.06 8.07 -8.50
N ASP A 113 -8.22 8.79 -9.23
CA ASP A 113 -7.48 8.24 -10.38
C ASP A 113 -6.56 7.09 -9.98
N VAL A 114 -5.86 7.21 -8.85
CA VAL A 114 -5.04 6.12 -8.29
C VAL A 114 -5.92 4.94 -7.92
N ARG A 115 -7.05 5.19 -7.27
CA ARG A 115 -8.01 4.15 -6.85
C ARG A 115 -8.52 3.38 -8.06
N LEU A 116 -9.02 4.11 -9.05
CA LEU A 116 -9.55 3.59 -10.30
C LEU A 116 -8.47 2.85 -11.08
N CYS A 117 -7.24 3.35 -11.12
CA CYS A 117 -6.13 2.68 -11.77
C CYS A 117 -5.84 1.31 -11.14
N LEU A 118 -5.76 1.25 -9.81
CA LEU A 118 -5.52 0.00 -9.08
C LEU A 118 -6.68 -0.98 -9.27
N LEU A 119 -7.93 -0.53 -9.10
CA LEU A 119 -9.12 -1.37 -9.24
C LEU A 119 -9.31 -1.88 -10.68
N LYS A 120 -9.06 -1.05 -11.71
CA LYS A 120 -9.09 -1.49 -13.11
C LYS A 120 -8.02 -2.54 -13.38
N SER A 121 -6.80 -2.31 -12.89
CA SER A 121 -5.69 -3.25 -13.09
C SER A 121 -5.97 -4.59 -12.39
N LEU A 122 -6.36 -4.57 -11.12
CA LEU A 122 -6.69 -5.80 -10.38
C LEU A 122 -7.93 -6.50 -10.94
N GLY A 123 -8.94 -5.74 -11.35
CA GLY A 123 -10.22 -6.26 -11.85
C GLY A 123 -10.07 -6.94 -13.21
N ALA A 124 -9.23 -6.40 -14.09
CA ALA A 124 -8.88 -7.03 -15.36
C ALA A 124 -8.23 -8.42 -15.16
N HIS A 125 -7.53 -8.63 -14.05
CA HIS A 125 -6.95 -9.92 -13.69
C HIS A 125 -7.82 -10.76 -12.73
N ASN A 126 -9.06 -10.33 -12.45
CA ASN A 126 -10.00 -10.94 -11.48
C ASN A 126 -9.37 -11.18 -10.09
N LEU A 127 -8.53 -10.24 -9.63
CA LEU A 127 -7.83 -10.33 -8.34
C LEU A 127 -8.68 -9.72 -7.21
N ARG A 128 -9.54 -10.54 -6.61
CA ARG A 128 -10.38 -10.15 -5.44
C ARG A 128 -9.63 -10.17 -4.13
N SER A 129 -8.55 -10.93 -4.09
CA SER A 129 -7.56 -10.91 -3.02
C SER A 129 -6.17 -10.84 -3.63
N ILE A 130 -5.20 -10.40 -2.83
CA ILE A 130 -3.80 -10.33 -3.23
C ILE A 130 -2.88 -10.68 -2.05
N PRO A 131 -1.89 -11.57 -2.21
CA PRO A 131 -1.08 -12.02 -1.09
C PRO A 131 -0.04 -10.97 -0.69
N CYS A 132 0.15 -10.75 0.62
CA CYS A 132 1.23 -9.92 1.13
C CYS A 132 2.61 -10.42 0.64
N VAL A 133 3.46 -9.52 0.14
CA VAL A 133 4.78 -9.87 -0.40
C VAL A 133 5.66 -10.52 0.66
N GLN A 134 5.44 -10.21 1.94
CA GLN A 134 6.21 -10.75 3.07
C GLN A 134 5.59 -12.03 3.66
N CYS A 135 4.44 -11.93 4.33
CA CYS A 135 3.84 -13.06 5.06
C CYS A 135 3.02 -14.01 4.17
N LYS A 136 2.71 -13.61 2.94
CA LYS A 136 1.89 -14.37 1.97
C LYS A 136 0.41 -14.47 2.31
N ASP A 137 -0.04 -13.88 3.41
CA ASP A 137 -1.45 -13.80 3.77
C ASP A 137 -2.26 -13.10 2.66
N GLU A 138 -3.39 -13.68 2.30
CA GLU A 138 -4.32 -13.14 1.30
C GLU A 138 -5.05 -11.90 1.85
N LEU A 139 -4.87 -10.76 1.18
CA LEU A 139 -5.52 -9.50 1.51
C LEU A 139 -6.72 -9.29 0.60
N LYS A 140 -7.91 -9.16 1.19
CA LYS A 140 -9.11 -8.78 0.43
C LYS A 140 -8.90 -7.42 -0.23
N VAL A 141 -9.30 -7.33 -1.49
CA VAL A 141 -9.36 -6.07 -2.24
C VAL A 141 -10.77 -5.49 -2.10
N TYR A 142 -10.83 -4.28 -1.55
CA TYR A 142 -12.06 -3.54 -1.33
C TYR A 142 -12.27 -2.49 -2.42
N ASP A 143 -13.52 -2.07 -2.62
CA ASP A 143 -13.88 -1.04 -3.60
C ASP A 143 -13.61 0.41 -3.11
N LYS A 144 -13.43 0.56 -1.80
CA LYS A 144 -13.19 1.82 -1.09
C LYS A 144 -11.89 1.78 -0.30
N TYR A 145 -11.29 2.96 -0.08
CA TYR A 145 -10.06 3.07 0.70
C TYR A 145 -10.24 2.65 2.17
N PRO A 146 -9.21 2.05 2.79
CA PRO A 146 -8.04 1.43 2.16
C PRO A 146 -8.42 0.26 1.24
N LEU A 147 -7.85 0.20 0.03
CA LEU A 147 -8.18 -0.86 -0.93
C LEU A 147 -7.73 -2.25 -0.47
N ILE A 148 -6.72 -2.31 0.39
CA ILE A 148 -6.30 -3.50 1.13
C ILE A 148 -5.99 -3.06 2.56
N ASP A 149 -6.01 -4.00 3.51
CA ASP A 149 -5.54 -3.75 4.88
C ASP A 149 -4.00 -3.71 4.92
N GLY A 150 -3.42 -2.66 4.32
CA GLY A 150 -2.01 -2.55 4.01
C GLY A 150 -1.70 -1.34 3.11
N VAL A 151 -0.59 -1.44 2.38
CA VAL A 151 -0.20 -0.47 1.35
C VAL A 151 0.11 -1.16 0.04
N PHE A 152 -0.15 -0.45 -1.05
CA PHE A 152 0.43 -0.78 -2.34
C PHE A 152 1.72 0.02 -2.54
N TYR A 153 2.63 -0.55 -3.30
CA TYR A 153 3.80 0.15 -3.80
C TYR A 153 4.18 -0.39 -5.16
N ILE A 154 4.95 0.38 -5.91
CA ILE A 154 5.49 -0.06 -7.20
C ILE A 154 6.95 -0.44 -7.05
N SER A 155 7.35 -1.46 -7.80
CA SER A 155 8.75 -1.88 -7.88
C SER A 155 9.07 -2.32 -9.30
N PRO A 156 10.29 -2.04 -9.81
CA PRO A 156 10.71 -2.59 -11.10
C PRO A 156 10.96 -4.10 -11.04
N VAL A 157 10.94 -4.70 -9.85
CA VAL A 157 11.11 -6.14 -9.63
C VAL A 157 9.87 -6.69 -8.93
N SER A 158 9.25 -7.71 -9.52
CA SER A 158 8.21 -8.50 -8.85
C SER A 158 8.89 -9.48 -7.88
N GLN A 159 8.68 -9.27 -6.58
CA GLN A 159 9.26 -10.11 -5.52
C GLN A 159 8.38 -11.32 -5.24
N PHE A 160 7.06 -11.13 -5.26
CA PHE A 160 6.07 -12.18 -5.05
C PHE A 160 4.67 -11.75 -5.53
N GLY A 161 3.80 -12.73 -5.74
CA GLY A 161 2.39 -12.53 -6.06
C GLY A 161 2.13 -12.33 -7.55
N PRO A 162 0.91 -11.87 -7.90
CA PRO A 162 0.54 -11.57 -9.28
C PRO A 162 1.48 -10.53 -9.91
N LYS A 163 1.81 -10.72 -11.19
CA LYS A 163 2.64 -9.78 -11.96
C LYS A 163 1.79 -8.66 -12.58
N THR A 164 0.94 -8.04 -11.78
CA THR A 164 0.12 -6.91 -12.22
C THR A 164 1.02 -5.71 -12.48
N GLU A 165 1.00 -5.19 -13.70
CA GLU A 165 1.81 -4.04 -14.10
C GLU A 165 0.98 -2.75 -14.07
N ILE A 166 1.64 -1.65 -13.71
CA ILE A 166 1.13 -0.28 -13.88
C ILE A 166 2.21 0.60 -14.50
N SER A 167 1.79 1.61 -15.26
CA SER A 167 2.67 2.57 -15.91
C SER A 167 2.72 3.84 -15.07
N LEU A 168 3.93 4.31 -14.78
CA LEU A 168 4.18 5.60 -14.20
C LEU A 168 5.14 6.37 -15.11
N ASP A 169 4.70 7.51 -15.63
CA ASP A 169 5.44 8.35 -16.59
C ASP A 169 6.00 7.54 -17.78
N GLY A 170 5.16 6.63 -18.29
CA GLY A 170 5.51 5.74 -19.41
C GLY A 170 6.40 4.54 -19.07
N ARG A 171 6.89 4.44 -17.82
CA ARG A 171 7.69 3.30 -17.35
C ARG A 171 6.81 2.28 -16.65
N ARG A 172 7.03 1.00 -16.94
CA ARG A 172 6.27 -0.09 -16.34
C ARG A 172 6.88 -0.54 -15.02
N PHE A 173 6.03 -0.74 -14.03
CA PHE A 173 6.38 -1.28 -12.73
C PHE A 173 5.41 -2.37 -12.33
N TYR A 174 5.88 -3.29 -11.48
CA TYR A 174 5.01 -4.26 -10.84
C TYR A 174 4.35 -3.63 -9.62
N LEU A 175 3.05 -3.85 -9.50
CA LEU A 175 2.31 -3.58 -8.29
C LEU A 175 2.70 -4.63 -7.23
N GLN A 176 3.04 -4.17 -6.05
CA GLN A 176 3.41 -4.98 -4.89
C GLN A 176 2.68 -4.47 -3.65
N GLN A 177 2.60 -5.29 -2.60
CA GLN A 177 1.72 -5.05 -1.45
C GLN A 177 2.32 -5.56 -0.14
N LEU A 178 2.19 -4.75 0.92
CA LEU A 178 2.50 -5.19 2.27
C LEU A 178 1.27 -5.01 3.15
N CYS A 179 0.93 -6.06 3.92
CA CYS A 179 -0.16 -5.99 4.88
C CYS A 179 0.19 -5.10 6.07
N ALA A 180 -0.83 -4.56 6.72
CA ALA A 180 -0.69 -3.73 7.92
C ALA A 180 0.12 -4.46 9.01
N ARG A 181 -0.10 -5.77 9.19
CA ARG A 181 0.62 -6.57 10.20
C ARG A 181 2.12 -6.57 9.95
N CYS A 182 2.55 -6.78 8.70
CA CYS A 182 3.97 -6.73 8.34
C CYS A 182 4.53 -5.31 8.49
N LEU A 183 3.80 -4.27 8.09
CA LEU A 183 4.25 -2.87 8.29
C LEU A 183 4.43 -2.52 9.76
N TRP A 184 3.58 -3.06 10.63
CA TRP A 184 3.58 -2.82 12.07
C TRP A 184 4.48 -3.75 12.89
N SER A 185 5.19 -4.65 12.21
CA SER A 185 6.15 -5.56 12.80
C SER A 185 7.56 -4.97 12.82
N ASP A 186 8.43 -5.54 13.65
CA ASP A 186 9.87 -5.25 13.59
C ASP A 186 10.53 -6.18 12.56
N TRP A 187 11.30 -5.59 11.65
CA TRP A 187 11.96 -6.32 10.57
C TRP A 187 13.43 -6.48 10.88
N SER A 188 14.04 -7.60 10.50
CA SER A 188 15.49 -7.79 10.64
C SER A 188 16.14 -8.24 9.33
N CYS A 189 17.35 -7.74 9.12
CA CYS A 189 18.23 -8.13 8.03
C CYS A 189 18.89 -9.48 8.30
N LYS A 190 18.69 -10.46 7.42
CA LYS A 190 19.38 -11.76 7.51
C LYS A 190 20.89 -11.67 7.29
N ASN A 191 21.37 -10.62 6.63
CA ASN A 191 22.80 -10.45 6.32
C ASN A 191 23.60 -9.82 7.46
N CYS A 192 23.00 -8.95 8.28
CA CYS A 192 23.74 -8.21 9.32
C CYS A 192 23.03 -8.15 10.68
N GLY A 193 21.85 -8.76 10.83
CA GLY A 193 21.07 -8.77 12.07
C GLY A 193 20.35 -7.47 12.41
N LYS A 194 20.77 -6.32 11.86
CA LYS A 194 20.13 -5.01 12.12
C LYS A 194 18.66 -4.99 11.75
N ASP A 195 17.87 -4.30 12.58
CA ASP A 195 16.41 -4.27 12.53
C ASP A 195 15.78 -2.87 12.42
N GLU A 196 16.52 -1.81 12.72
CA GLU A 196 15.98 -0.43 12.76
C GLU A 196 15.91 0.29 11.40
N TRP A 197 16.35 -0.35 10.31
CA TRP A 197 16.49 0.33 9.01
C TRP A 197 15.16 0.55 8.28
N PHE A 198 14.11 -0.23 8.61
CA PHE A 198 12.80 -0.15 7.99
C PHE A 198 11.73 0.14 9.04
N ASP A 199 11.27 1.39 9.08
CA ASP A 199 10.12 1.76 9.89
C ASP A 199 8.83 1.70 9.07
N GLY A 200 8.23 0.52 9.00
CA GLY A 200 6.96 0.31 8.31
C GLY A 200 5.78 1.10 8.92
N ARG A 201 5.90 1.59 10.17
CA ARG A 201 4.85 2.34 10.88
C ARG A 201 4.76 3.80 10.42
N SER A 202 5.73 4.26 9.64
CA SER A 202 5.75 5.58 9.00
C SER A 202 4.91 5.66 7.72
N PHE A 203 4.51 4.52 7.15
CA PHE A 203 3.73 4.46 5.92
C PHE A 203 2.23 4.63 6.20
N VAL A 204 1.59 5.47 5.39
CA VAL A 204 0.15 5.74 5.40
C VAL A 204 -0.57 4.57 4.72
N LEU A 205 -1.38 3.84 5.48
CA LEU A 205 -2.16 2.72 4.96
C LEU A 205 -3.17 3.17 3.91
N GLY A 206 -3.51 2.27 2.98
CA GLY A 206 -4.41 2.59 1.87
C GLY A 206 -3.79 3.47 0.77
N THR A 207 -2.50 3.80 0.88
CA THR A 207 -1.78 4.60 -0.13
C THR A 207 -1.05 3.71 -1.14
N LEU A 208 -0.78 4.28 -2.33
CA LEU A 208 0.16 3.76 -3.32
C LEU A 208 1.48 4.52 -3.22
N TYR A 209 2.57 3.81 -2.95
CA TYR A 209 3.92 4.38 -2.95
C TYR A 209 4.63 4.15 -4.28
N TYR A 210 5.22 5.20 -4.85
CA TYR A 210 5.85 5.17 -6.17
C TYR A 210 7.32 4.69 -6.17
N TYR A 211 7.70 3.93 -5.16
CA TYR A 211 9.03 3.35 -4.99
C TYR A 211 8.94 2.05 -4.18
N ASP A 212 9.97 1.21 -4.29
CA ASP A 212 10.06 -0.01 -3.50
C ASP A 212 10.28 0.34 -2.02
N ILE A 213 9.21 0.33 -1.23
CA ILE A 213 9.23 0.81 0.17
C ILE A 213 10.15 -0.02 1.06
N VAL A 214 10.28 -1.30 0.76
CA VAL A 214 11.14 -2.24 1.48
C VAL A 214 12.62 -2.01 1.15
N SER A 215 12.89 -1.25 0.09
CA SER A 215 14.24 -0.86 -0.29
C SER A 215 14.60 0.58 0.11
N ALA A 216 13.64 1.31 0.71
CA ALA A 216 13.77 2.73 1.08
C ALA A 216 14.83 3.00 2.14
N GLY A 217 15.00 2.08 3.09
CA GLY A 217 16.12 2.07 4.02
C GLY A 217 17.13 0.98 3.67
N ARG A 218 18.39 1.13 4.11
CA ARG A 218 19.42 0.08 3.95
C ARG A 218 20.33 -0.02 5.16
N CYS A 219 20.37 -1.21 5.74
CA CYS A 219 21.32 -1.57 6.79
C CYS A 219 22.69 -2.03 6.26
N CYS A 220 22.73 -2.58 5.04
CA CYS A 220 23.91 -3.15 4.41
C CYS A 220 24.37 -2.29 3.22
N PRO A 221 25.68 -2.29 2.89
CA PRO A 221 26.17 -1.69 1.65
C PRO A 221 25.49 -2.29 0.41
N SER A 222 25.23 -1.45 -0.60
CA SER A 222 24.72 -1.90 -1.89
C SER A 222 25.79 -2.71 -2.63
N VAL A 223 25.44 -3.93 -3.01
CA VAL A 223 26.30 -4.85 -3.78
C VAL A 223 25.62 -5.25 -5.08
N CYS A 224 26.42 -5.60 -6.07
CA CYS A 224 25.92 -6.16 -7.32
C CYS A 224 25.17 -7.47 -7.04
N GLN A 225 23.95 -7.59 -7.57
CA GLN A 225 23.16 -8.83 -7.46
C GLN A 225 23.73 -10.00 -8.29
N THR A 226 24.70 -9.75 -9.17
CA THR A 226 25.36 -10.76 -10.02
C THR A 226 26.70 -11.21 -9.43
N CYS A 227 27.65 -10.29 -9.26
CA CYS A 227 29.02 -10.64 -8.81
C CYS A 227 29.31 -10.31 -7.34
N ARG A 228 28.34 -9.77 -6.59
CA ARG A 228 28.45 -9.38 -5.17
C ARG A 228 29.49 -8.31 -4.85
N GLN A 229 30.16 -7.74 -5.84
CA GLN A 229 31.08 -6.62 -5.63
C GLN A 229 30.32 -5.36 -5.17
N PRO A 230 30.91 -4.54 -4.28
CA PRO A 230 30.32 -3.28 -3.85
C PRO A 230 30.02 -2.36 -5.02
N LEU A 231 28.85 -1.73 -5.01
CA LEU A 231 28.52 -0.68 -5.96
C LEU A 231 29.02 0.62 -5.33
N GLY A 232 29.98 1.29 -5.98
CA GLY A 232 30.62 2.53 -5.51
C GLY A 232 29.70 3.76 -5.44
N VAL A 233 28.42 3.56 -5.14
CA VAL A 233 27.34 4.55 -5.14
C VAL A 233 26.88 4.91 -3.72
N ARG A 234 27.61 4.47 -2.68
CA ARG A 234 27.16 4.51 -1.28
C ARG A 234 26.79 5.92 -0.82
N ASP A 235 27.68 6.89 -0.97
CA ASP A 235 27.50 8.21 -0.34
C ASP A 235 26.50 9.09 -1.10
N GLN A 236 26.54 9.07 -2.44
CA GLN A 236 25.58 9.79 -3.28
C GLN A 236 24.17 9.26 -3.10
N LEU A 237 24.01 7.93 -3.10
CA LEU A 237 22.70 7.31 -2.87
C LEU A 237 22.19 7.57 -1.46
N ALA A 238 23.04 7.42 -0.44
CA ALA A 238 22.66 7.70 0.95
C ALA A 238 22.14 9.14 1.10
N THR A 239 22.79 10.10 0.44
CA THR A 239 22.37 11.51 0.43
C THR A 239 21.03 11.69 -0.29
N GLN A 240 20.83 11.06 -1.45
CA GLN A 240 19.56 11.14 -2.18
C GLN A 240 18.39 10.57 -1.38
N LEU A 241 18.57 9.40 -0.75
CA LEU A 241 17.54 8.77 0.08
C LEU A 241 17.25 9.59 1.34
N ALA A 242 18.28 10.13 2.00
CA ALA A 242 18.11 11.02 3.16
C ALA A 242 17.33 12.29 2.81
N ASN A 243 17.46 12.78 1.57
CA ASN A 243 16.70 13.91 1.04
C ASN A 243 15.31 13.52 0.51
N GLY A 244 14.89 12.26 0.68
CA GLY A 244 13.58 11.76 0.25
C GLY A 244 13.47 11.43 -1.24
N ASN A 245 14.57 11.39 -1.99
CA ASN A 245 14.57 10.99 -3.39
C ASN A 245 14.63 9.45 -3.51
N TYR A 246 13.48 8.81 -3.28
CA TYR A 246 13.33 7.36 -3.35
C TYR A 246 13.18 6.83 -4.78
N ALA A 247 12.97 7.71 -5.78
CA ALA A 247 12.85 7.31 -7.18
C ALA A 247 14.11 6.62 -7.71
N THR A 248 15.29 6.99 -7.19
CA THR A 248 16.58 6.36 -7.54
C THR A 248 16.59 4.85 -7.29
N ILE A 249 15.81 4.35 -6.31
CA ILE A 249 15.71 2.91 -6.02
C ILE A 249 15.24 2.12 -7.24
N ASN A 250 14.39 2.75 -8.05
CA ASN A 250 13.79 2.16 -9.22
C ASN A 250 14.69 2.27 -10.47
N GLU A 251 15.89 2.84 -10.37
CA GLU A 251 16.78 3.03 -11.49
C GLU A 251 17.65 1.79 -11.75
N GLN A 252 17.84 1.49 -13.04
CA GLN A 252 18.76 0.45 -13.46
C GLN A 252 20.20 1.00 -13.39
N MET A 253 21.11 0.19 -12.87
CA MET A 253 22.50 0.58 -12.72
C MET A 253 23.45 -0.52 -13.20
N THR A 254 24.50 -0.11 -13.89
CA THR A 254 25.55 -0.99 -14.43
C THR A 254 26.62 -1.23 -13.37
N CYS A 255 26.89 -2.49 -13.07
CA CYS A 255 27.99 -2.86 -12.17
C CYS A 255 29.35 -2.64 -12.86
N GLN A 256 30.21 -1.83 -12.26
CA GLN A 256 31.55 -1.54 -12.81
C GLN A 256 32.49 -2.75 -12.81
N ALA A 257 32.23 -3.74 -11.95
CA ALA A 257 33.09 -4.92 -11.84
C ALA A 257 32.73 -6.05 -12.83
N CYS A 258 31.46 -6.21 -13.21
CA CYS A 258 31.02 -7.32 -14.08
C CYS A 258 30.15 -6.90 -15.28
N GLY A 259 29.87 -5.61 -15.44
CA GLY A 259 29.04 -5.08 -16.52
C GLY A 259 27.54 -5.35 -16.41
N SER A 260 27.06 -6.11 -15.42
CA SER A 260 25.62 -6.42 -15.34
C SER A 260 24.79 -5.18 -15.01
N SER A 261 23.81 -4.85 -15.85
CA SER A 261 22.86 -3.75 -15.65
C SER A 261 21.54 -4.28 -15.07
N LYS A 262 21.24 -3.96 -13.80
CA LYS A 262 20.05 -4.44 -13.08
C LYS A 262 19.58 -3.38 -12.06
N PHE A 263 18.42 -3.62 -11.45
CA PHE A 263 17.90 -2.83 -10.32
C PHE A 263 18.58 -3.24 -9.01
N HIS A 264 19.88 -2.96 -8.88
CA HIS A 264 20.65 -3.38 -7.69
C HIS A 264 20.23 -2.68 -6.39
N LEU A 265 19.50 -1.57 -6.50
CA LEU A 265 18.94 -0.82 -5.37
C LEU A 265 17.61 -1.39 -4.87
N VAL A 266 16.99 -2.30 -5.60
CA VAL A 266 15.90 -3.11 -5.06
C VAL A 266 16.49 -4.24 -4.22
N ARG A 267 16.02 -4.35 -2.98
CA ARG A 267 16.43 -5.40 -2.05
C ARG A 267 15.64 -6.67 -2.32
N ASP A 268 16.32 -7.82 -2.31
CA ASP A 268 15.61 -9.11 -2.35
C ASP A 268 14.89 -9.34 -1.02
N ILE A 269 13.56 -9.53 -1.06
CA ILE A 269 12.72 -9.75 0.12
C ILE A 269 13.21 -10.94 0.96
N LYS A 270 13.89 -11.91 0.35
CA LYS A 270 14.45 -13.08 1.05
C LYS A 270 15.58 -12.71 2.02
N THR A 271 16.23 -11.56 1.83
CA THR A 271 17.32 -11.06 2.69
C THR A 271 16.86 -10.38 3.97
N ILE A 272 15.54 -10.33 4.18
CA ILE A 272 14.90 -9.74 5.34
C ILE A 272 13.79 -10.65 5.84
N HIS A 273 13.34 -10.39 7.05
CA HIS A 273 12.21 -11.08 7.65
C HIS A 273 11.57 -10.22 8.73
N VAL A 274 10.31 -10.53 9.06
CA VAL A 274 9.67 -10.05 10.28
C VAL A 274 10.30 -10.80 11.44
N ALA A 275 10.99 -10.07 12.32
CA ALA A 275 11.65 -10.61 13.50
C ALA A 275 10.67 -10.72 14.68
N ARG A 276 9.81 -9.72 14.85
CA ARG A 276 8.76 -9.68 15.88
C ARG A 276 7.49 -9.13 15.28
N GLY A 277 6.37 -9.79 15.53
CA GLY A 277 5.06 -9.29 15.15
C GLY A 277 4.71 -7.98 15.88
N PRO A 278 3.58 -7.34 15.56
CA PRO A 278 3.16 -6.13 16.24
C PRO A 278 3.00 -6.39 17.75
N SER A 279 3.74 -5.65 18.57
CA SER A 279 3.61 -5.66 20.03
C SER A 279 2.50 -4.69 20.41
N PHE A 280 1.38 -5.18 20.95
CA PHE A 280 0.38 -4.32 21.58
C PHE A 280 0.61 -4.37 23.09
N CYS A 281 1.06 -3.26 23.66
CA CYS A 281 0.66 -2.92 25.03
C CYS A 281 -0.63 -2.11 24.89
N GLU A 282 -1.69 -2.57 25.55
CA GLU A 282 -2.94 -1.82 25.74
C GLU A 282 -2.68 -0.42 26.31
#